data_AF-A0A8J3Q0H4-F1
#
_entry.id   AF-A0A8J3Q0H4-F1
#
_cell.length_a   1.000
_cell.length_b   1.000
_cell.length_c   1.000
_cell.angle_alpha   90.00
_cell.angle_beta   90.00
_cell.angle_gamma   90.00
#
_symmetry.space_group_name_H-M   'P 1'
#
loop_
_entity.id
_entity.type
_entity.pdbx_description
1 polymer ?
#
loop_
_entity_poly.entity_id
_entity_poly.type
_entity_poly.pdbx_seq_one_letter_code
_entity_poly.pdbx_strand_id
1 'polypeptide(L)' 'MSEWSQLERFLQTDPEDVGCGEAMEIMHVYADLVQAGADPEARYPGVAAHLRACGPCAEDLEGLLAALNDPHD' A
#
# COMPACT_ATOMS: atom_id res chain seq x y z
N MET A 1 -31.76 -3.86 -9.05
CA MET A 1 -30.50 -3.15 -9.38
C MET A 1 -30.14 -3.53 -10.80
N SER A 2 -29.70 -2.60 -11.64
CA SER A 2 -29.32 -2.92 -13.03
C SER A 2 -27.94 -3.58 -13.08
N GLU A 3 -27.65 -4.27 -14.18
CA GLU A 3 -26.33 -4.86 -14.46
C GLU A 3 -25.22 -3.79 -14.46
N TRP A 4 -25.54 -2.56 -14.86
CA TRP A 4 -24.61 -1.42 -14.84
C TRP A 4 -24.22 -0.98 -13.43
N SER A 5 -25.16 -1.01 -12.47
CA SER A 5 -24.83 -0.69 -11.07
C SER A 5 -24.01 -1.79 -10.36
N GLN A 6 -23.88 -2.97 -10.95
CA GLN A 6 -22.99 -4.03 -10.45
C GLN A 6 -21.59 -3.88 -11.05
N LEU A 7 -21.51 -3.56 -12.34
CA LEU A 7 -20.25 -3.28 -13.02
C LEU A 7 -19.55 -2.04 -12.43
N GLU A 8 -20.26 -0.95 -12.16
CA GLU A 8 -19.68 0.24 -11.51
C GLU A 8 -19.10 -0.08 -10.13
N ARG A 9 -19.77 -0.94 -9.35
CA ARG A 9 -19.27 -1.38 -8.04
C ARG A 9 -18.03 -2.28 -8.15
N PHE A 10 -17.98 -3.09 -9.19
CA PHE A 10 -16.83 -3.94 -9.46
C PHE A 10 -15.61 -3.13 -9.92
N LEU A 11 -15.85 -2.07 -10.69
CA LEU A 11 -14.80 -1.16 -11.20
C LEU A 11 -14.41 -0.07 -10.19
N GLN A 12 -15.11 0.03 -9.06
CA GLN A 12 -14.74 0.94 -7.98
C GLN A 12 -13.52 0.40 -7.25
N THR A 13 -12.42 1.14 -7.35
CA THR A 13 -11.32 1.07 -6.38
C THR A 13 -11.72 1.79 -5.10
N ASP A 14 -11.05 1.47 -3.99
CA ASP A 14 -11.18 2.25 -2.77
C ASP A 14 -10.89 3.74 -3.09
N PRO A 15 -11.79 4.69 -2.75
CA PRO A 15 -11.57 6.09 -3.06
C PRO A 15 -10.35 6.70 -2.35
N GLU A 16 -9.83 6.03 -1.32
CA GLU A 16 -8.58 6.44 -0.66
C GLU A 16 -7.33 5.91 -1.39
N ASP A 17 -7.46 4.91 -2.28
CA ASP A 17 -6.33 4.31 -3.00
C ASP A 17 -5.58 5.35 -3.85
N VAL A 18 -4.30 5.57 -3.52
CA VAL A 18 -3.42 6.55 -4.17
C VAL A 18 -2.83 6.07 -5.49
N GLY A 19 -2.95 4.77 -5.79
CA GLY A 19 -2.35 4.11 -6.94
C GLY A 19 -0.84 3.85 -6.81
N CYS A 20 -0.30 3.06 -7.75
CA CYS A 20 1.07 2.58 -7.66
C CYS A 20 2.12 3.70 -7.67
N GLY A 21 1.90 4.77 -8.46
CA GLY A 21 2.89 5.84 -8.60
C GLY A 21 3.20 6.53 -7.26
N GLU A 22 2.16 7.00 -6.57
CA GLU A 22 2.30 7.66 -5.28
C GLU A 22 2.74 6.68 -4.17
N ALA A 23 2.22 5.44 -4.20
CA ALA A 23 2.65 4.40 -3.26
C ALA A 23 4.16 4.12 -3.38
N MET A 24 4.70 3.99 -4.60
CA MET A 24 6.12 3.75 -4.82
C MET A 24 6.99 4.95 -4.44
N GLU A 25 6.54 6.19 -4.70
CA GLU A 25 7.30 7.40 -4.33
C GLU A 25 7.59 7.48 -2.84
N ILE A 26 6.64 7.08 -1.99
CA ILE A 26 6.75 7.19 -0.54
C ILE A 26 7.06 5.85 0.16
N MET A 27 7.16 4.74 -0.59
CA MET A 27 7.30 3.38 -0.04
C MET A 27 8.44 3.23 0.98
N HIS A 28 9.58 3.88 0.72
CA HIS A 28 10.72 3.90 1.64
C HIS A 28 10.37 4.53 2.99
N VAL A 29 9.65 5.66 3.00
CA VAL A 29 9.17 6.31 4.22
C VAL A 29 8.16 5.43 4.96
N TYR A 30 7.28 4.77 4.21
CA TYR A 30 6.30 3.85 4.78
C TYR A 30 7.00 2.69 5.49
N ALA A 31 8.01 2.08 4.86
CA ALA A 31 8.82 1.00 5.43
C ALA A 31 9.59 1.44 6.68
N ASP A 32 10.20 2.64 6.68
CA ASP A 32 10.89 3.19 7.85
C ASP A 32 9.93 3.35 9.05
N LEU A 33 8.70 3.79 8.81
CA LEU A 33 7.68 3.90 9.86
C LEU A 33 7.28 2.53 10.41
N VAL A 34 7.09 1.52 9.56
CA VAL A 34 6.85 0.14 9.99
C VAL A 34 8.01 -0.35 10.85
N GLN A 35 9.25 -0.18 10.38
CA GLN A 35 10.46 -0.62 11.07
C GLN A 35 10.65 0.06 12.43
N ALA A 36 10.27 1.34 12.54
CA ALA A 36 10.29 2.11 13.77
C ALA A 36 9.15 1.74 14.75
N GLY A 37 8.23 0.85 14.37
CA GLY A 37 7.05 0.50 15.16
C GLY A 37 6.01 1.61 15.25
N ALA A 38 6.03 2.56 14.31
CA ALA A 38 5.00 3.59 14.19
C ALA A 38 3.75 3.04 13.48
N ASP A 39 2.72 3.88 13.35
CA ASP A 39 1.50 3.56 12.62
C ASP A 39 1.49 4.26 11.24
N PRO A 40 2.03 3.61 10.19
CA PRO A 40 2.03 4.17 8.85
C PRO A 40 0.63 4.18 8.21
N GLU A 41 -0.28 3.30 8.61
CA GLU A 41 -1.65 3.27 8.09
C GLU A 41 -2.43 4.51 8.52
N ALA A 42 -2.30 4.92 9.78
CA ALA A 42 -2.90 6.16 10.26
C ALA A 42 -2.30 7.41 9.57
N ARG A 43 -1.02 7.35 9.17
CA ARG A 43 -0.31 8.47 8.55
C ARG A 43 -0.51 8.56 7.04
N TYR A 44 -0.69 7.43 6.38
CA TYR A 44 -0.84 7.27 4.92
C TYR A 44 -1.97 6.28 4.59
N PRO A 45 -3.24 6.61 4.93
CA PRO A 45 -4.37 5.69 4.79
C PRO A 45 -4.58 5.25 3.34
N GLY A 46 -4.32 6.13 2.37
CA GLY A 46 -4.46 5.79 0.96
C GLY A 46 -3.39 4.85 0.41
N VAL A 47 -2.19 4.90 0.96
CA VAL A 47 -1.12 3.93 0.66
C VAL A 47 -1.48 2.58 1.27
N ALA A 48 -2.00 2.57 2.49
CA ALA A 48 -2.50 1.35 3.13
C ALA A 48 -3.65 0.72 2.32
N ALA A 49 -4.59 1.53 1.80
CA ALA A 49 -5.63 1.08 0.89
C ALA A 49 -5.03 0.43 -0.37
N HIS A 50 -4.04 1.08 -0.98
CA HIS A 50 -3.35 0.56 -2.16
C HIS A 50 -2.63 -0.76 -1.91
N LEU A 51 -1.85 -0.85 -0.83
CA LEU A 51 -1.12 -2.07 -0.47
C LEU A 51 -2.05 -3.27 -0.22
N ARG A 52 -3.27 -3.03 0.27
CA ARG A 52 -4.30 -4.09 0.38
C ARG A 52 -4.86 -4.52 -0.96
N ALA A 53 -4.86 -3.64 -1.97
CA ALA A 53 -5.44 -3.88 -3.29
C ALA A 53 -4.42 -4.35 -4.35
N CYS A 54 -3.14 -4.01 -4.18
CA CYS A 54 -2.09 -4.23 -5.17
C CYS A 54 -1.02 -5.20 -4.65
N GLY A 55 -1.09 -6.46 -5.08
CA GLY A 55 -0.12 -7.51 -4.73
C GLY A 55 1.34 -7.14 -5.00
N PRO A 56 1.70 -6.63 -6.19
CA PRO A 56 3.09 -6.23 -6.49
C PRO A 56 3.64 -5.17 -5.53
N CYS A 57 2.86 -4.13 -5.20
CA CYS A 57 3.31 -3.11 -4.25
C CYS A 57 3.44 -3.65 -2.82
N ALA A 58 2.61 -4.62 -2.43
CA ALA A 58 2.75 -5.30 -1.14
C ALA A 58 4.02 -6.17 -1.09
N GLU A 59 4.32 -6.92 -2.15
CA GLU A 59 5.56 -7.71 -2.28
C GLU A 59 6.81 -6.82 -2.24
N ASP A 60 6.77 -5.66 -2.90
CA ASP A 60 7.88 -4.69 -2.86
C ASP A 60 8.11 -4.16 -1.44
N LEU A 61 7.04 -3.85 -0.69
CA LEU A 61 7.14 -3.44 0.72
C LEU A 61 7.71 -4.55 1.60
N GLU A 62 7.24 -5.79 1.45
CA GLU A 62 7.77 -6.96 2.18
C GLU A 62 9.27 -7.14 1.93
N GLY A 63 9.70 -7.00 0.67
CA GLY A 63 11.12 -7.04 0.29
C GLY A 63 11.94 -5.94 0.95
N LEU A 64 11.41 -4.72 1.00
CA LEU A 64 12.06 -3.59 1.65
C LEU A 64 12.20 -3.81 3.17
N LEU A 65 11.16 -4.31 3.83
CA LEU A 65 11.19 -4.64 5.25
C LEU A 65 12.15 -5.79 5.54
N ALA A 66 12.20 -6.81 4.68
CA ALA A 66 13.17 -7.89 4.82
C ALA A 66 14.61 -7.35 4.77
N ALA A 67 14.90 -6.44 3.83
CA ALA A 67 16.22 -5.81 3.72
C ALA A 67 16.58 -4.95 4.95
N LEU A 68 15.63 -4.21 5.52
CA LEU A 68 15.85 -3.41 6.74
C LEU A 68 16.11 -4.27 7.99
N ASN A 69 15.62 -5.51 8.01
CA ASN A 69 15.79 -6.44 9.13
C ASN A 69 16.99 -7.38 8.95
N ASP A 70 17.64 -7.40 7.79
CA ASP A 70 18.86 -8.16 7.56
C ASP A 70 20.04 -7.42 8.19
N PRO A 71 20.75 -7.99 9.18
CA PRO A 71 21.96 -7.38 9.71
C PRO A 71 23.04 -7.39 8.62
N HIS A 72 23.20 -6.26 7.94
CA HIS A 72 24.30 -6.06 7.01
C HIS A 72 25.63 -5.95 7.78
N ASP A 73 26.53 -6.92 7.57
CA ASP A 73 27.96 -6.87 7.93
C ASP A 73 28.76 -5.88 7.04
#